data_AF-A0A6L9Y2C7-F1
#
_entry.id   AF-A0A6L9Y2C7-F1
#
_cell.length_a   1.000
_cell.length_b   1.000
_cell.length_c   1.000
_cell.angle_alpha   90.00
_cell.angle_beta   90.00
_cell.angle_gamma   90.00
#
_symmetry.space_group_name_H-M   'P 1'
#
loop_
_entity.id
_entity.type
_entity.pdbx_description
1 polymer ?
#
loop_
_entity_poly.entity_id
_entity_poly.type
_entity_poly.pdbx_seq_one_letter_code
_entity_poly.pdbx_strand_id
1 'polypeptide(L)'
;MNNDWATVHEFAELAGLDGVELAAAAHRRGVSAEAVLEGFHRAIRLRAERGENDPYPFTVFEATPPGIIDLRVLDQAEWWVDQLRTPHRIADRVDFPDGYLANVIRHLMRSANAYWIRVVVYDPAAAESDSLSWIKGTTLMGALRGEASLRLVSALEGWTTVLPAESPRTASPDHRATRG
;
A
#
# COMPACT_ATOMS: atom_id res chain seq x y z
N MET A 1 -21.64 -13.19 -26.84
CA MET A 1 -20.52 -12.33 -26.39
C MET A 1 -20.58 -12.35 -24.89
N ASN A 2 -19.71 -13.15 -24.28
CA ASN A 2 -19.75 -13.45 -22.85
C ASN A 2 -19.35 -12.21 -22.05
N ASN A 3 -19.89 -12.15 -20.84
CA ASN A 3 -19.91 -11.01 -19.96
C ASN A 3 -18.49 -10.69 -19.45
N ASP A 4 -17.74 -9.82 -20.12
CA ASP A 4 -16.31 -9.56 -19.85
C ASP A 4 -16.02 -9.20 -18.38
N TRP A 5 -16.97 -8.53 -17.71
CA TRP A 5 -16.87 -8.22 -16.28
C TRP A 5 -17.05 -9.44 -15.37
N ALA A 6 -17.82 -10.45 -15.77
CA ALA A 6 -17.93 -11.70 -15.01
C ALA A 6 -16.57 -12.41 -14.93
N THR A 7 -15.83 -12.45 -16.04
CA THR A 7 -14.46 -13.00 -16.05
C THR A 7 -13.50 -12.15 -15.21
N VAL A 8 -13.64 -10.82 -15.20
CA VAL A 8 -12.86 -9.97 -14.29
C VAL A 8 -13.14 -10.32 -12.83
N HIS A 9 -14.40 -10.58 -12.47
CA HIS A 9 -14.76 -11.00 -11.10
C HIS A 9 -14.13 -12.36 -10.73
N GLU A 10 -14.16 -13.34 -11.64
CA GLU A 10 -13.52 -14.65 -11.43
C GLU A 10 -12.00 -14.51 -11.20
N PHE A 11 -11.31 -13.71 -12.03
CA PHE A 11 -9.87 -13.47 -11.85
C PHE A 11 -9.56 -12.71 -10.55
N ALA A 12 -10.39 -11.74 -10.19
CA ALA A 12 -10.25 -11.01 -8.94
C ALA A 12 -10.41 -11.95 -7.73
N GLU A 13 -11.42 -12.82 -7.73
CA GLU A 13 -11.65 -13.79 -6.67
C GLU A 13 -10.48 -14.78 -6.52
N LEU A 14 -9.96 -15.30 -7.64
CA LEU A 14 -8.77 -16.16 -7.65
C LEU A 14 -7.53 -15.45 -7.08
N ALA A 15 -7.46 -14.13 -7.22
CA ALA A 15 -6.40 -13.29 -6.65
C ALA A 15 -6.68 -12.83 -5.20
N GLY A 16 -7.81 -13.24 -4.60
CA GLY A 16 -8.22 -12.84 -3.25
C GLY A 16 -8.70 -11.38 -3.16
N LEU A 17 -9.26 -10.84 -4.24
CA LEU A 17 -9.68 -9.44 -4.38
C LEU A 17 -11.21 -9.29 -4.40
N ASP A 18 -11.68 -8.11 -4.02
CA ASP A 18 -13.05 -7.70 -4.28
C ASP A 18 -13.20 -7.29 -5.76
N GLY A 19 -13.77 -8.19 -6.56
CA GLY A 19 -14.01 -7.94 -7.97
C GLY A 19 -14.99 -6.78 -8.23
N VAL A 20 -15.94 -6.51 -7.32
CA VAL A 20 -16.90 -5.40 -7.45
C VAL A 20 -16.20 -4.07 -7.25
N GLU A 21 -15.32 -3.98 -6.25
CA GLU A 21 -14.51 -2.77 -6.02
C GLU A 21 -13.57 -2.50 -7.20
N LEU A 22 -12.90 -3.54 -7.72
CA LEU A 22 -12.03 -3.44 -8.89
C LEU A 22 -12.80 -2.96 -10.13
N ALA A 23 -13.96 -3.56 -10.42
CA ALA A 23 -14.80 -3.13 -11.54
C ALA A 23 -15.26 -1.68 -11.37
N ALA A 24 -15.70 -1.28 -10.17
CA ALA A 24 -16.10 0.10 -9.89
C ALA A 24 -14.94 1.09 -10.07
N ALA A 25 -13.72 0.71 -9.69
CA ALA A 25 -12.52 1.51 -9.90
C ALA A 25 -12.18 1.68 -11.39
N ALA A 26 -12.25 0.59 -12.15
CA ALA A 26 -12.01 0.61 -13.59
C ALA A 26 -13.04 1.48 -14.32
N HIS A 27 -14.34 1.35 -13.99
CA HIS A 27 -15.39 2.21 -14.55
C HIS A 27 -15.17 3.69 -14.26
N ARG A 28 -14.81 4.06 -13.02
CA ARG A 28 -14.50 5.47 -12.66
C ARG A 28 -13.35 6.05 -13.48
N ARG A 29 -12.46 5.21 -14.00
CA ARG A 29 -11.28 5.58 -14.78
C ARG A 29 -11.46 5.36 -16.29
N GLY A 30 -12.62 4.88 -16.73
CA GLY A 30 -12.88 4.56 -18.13
C GLY A 30 -12.04 3.39 -18.66
N VAL A 31 -11.58 2.49 -17.78
CA VAL A 31 -10.80 1.30 -18.15
C VAL A 31 -11.77 0.16 -18.46
N SER A 32 -11.60 -0.47 -19.64
CA SER A 32 -12.44 -1.58 -20.08
C SER A 32 -12.12 -2.88 -19.34
N ALA A 33 -13.09 -3.81 -19.32
CA ALA A 33 -12.87 -5.16 -18.79
C ALA A 33 -11.71 -5.88 -19.50
N GLU A 34 -11.62 -5.76 -20.83
CA GLU A 34 -10.53 -6.31 -21.64
C GLU A 34 -9.16 -5.83 -21.16
N ALA A 35 -9.01 -4.52 -20.90
CA ALA A 35 -7.75 -3.96 -20.39
C ALA A 35 -7.40 -4.47 -18.98
N VAL A 36 -8.40 -4.69 -18.13
CA VAL A 36 -8.21 -5.30 -16.81
C VAL A 36 -7.77 -6.77 -16.93
N LEU A 37 -8.44 -7.55 -17.80
CA LEU A 37 -8.10 -8.96 -18.05
C LEU A 37 -6.69 -9.12 -18.63
N GLU A 38 -6.32 -8.28 -19.61
CA GLU A 38 -4.95 -8.26 -20.12
C GLU A 38 -3.96 -7.95 -19.00
N GLY A 39 -4.34 -7.08 -18.06
CA GLY A 39 -3.53 -6.81 -16.88
C GLY A 39 -3.28 -8.03 -15.99
N PHE A 40 -4.31 -8.85 -15.74
CA PHE A 40 -4.14 -10.12 -15.03
C PHE A 40 -3.23 -11.08 -15.81
N HIS A 41 -3.50 -11.30 -17.10
CA HIS A 41 -2.70 -12.19 -17.94
C HIS A 41 -1.22 -11.78 -17.98
N ARG A 42 -0.95 -10.47 -18.07
CA ARG A 42 0.41 -9.92 -18.06
C ARG A 42 1.13 -10.21 -16.74
N ALA A 43 0.48 -9.98 -15.61
CA ALA A 43 1.06 -10.26 -14.30
C ALA A 43 1.36 -11.76 -14.10
N ILE A 44 0.46 -12.64 -14.52
CA ILE A 44 0.65 -14.10 -14.49
C ILE A 44 1.86 -14.52 -15.33
N ARG A 45 1.95 -14.01 -16.56
CA ARG A 45 3.06 -14.31 -17.49
C ARG A 45 4.40 -13.87 -16.90
N LEU A 46 4.48 -12.64 -16.42
CA LEU A 46 5.70 -12.10 -15.81
C LEU A 46 6.15 -12.95 -14.62
N ARG A 47 5.22 -13.31 -13.72
CA ARG A 47 5.54 -14.20 -12.58
C ARG A 47 6.07 -15.57 -13.02
N ALA A 48 5.53 -16.14 -14.11
CA ALA A 48 6.00 -17.41 -14.65
C ALA A 48 7.42 -17.34 -15.24
N GLU A 49 7.82 -16.18 -15.79
CA GLU A 49 9.13 -15.99 -16.44
C GLU A 49 10.31 -15.95 -15.45
N ARG A 50 10.13 -15.37 -14.25
CA ARG A 50 11.21 -15.20 -13.25
C ARG A 50 11.11 -16.13 -12.04
N GLY A 51 9.95 -16.74 -11.82
CA GLY A 51 9.68 -17.50 -10.61
C GLY A 51 9.44 -16.60 -9.39
N GLU A 52 8.99 -17.20 -8.28
CA GLU A 52 8.48 -16.45 -7.11
C GLU A 52 9.57 -15.73 -6.31
N ASN A 53 10.83 -16.15 -6.44
CA ASN A 53 11.94 -15.66 -5.63
C ASN A 53 12.80 -14.58 -6.32
N ASP A 54 12.52 -14.25 -7.59
CA ASP A 54 13.23 -13.18 -8.32
C ASP A 54 12.24 -12.07 -8.71
N PRO A 55 11.99 -11.10 -7.81
CA PRO A 55 11.05 -10.03 -8.09
C PRO A 55 11.58 -9.12 -9.21
N TYR A 56 10.69 -8.72 -10.12
CA TYR A 56 11.03 -7.71 -11.14
C TYR A 56 11.49 -6.40 -10.50
N PRO A 57 12.24 -5.54 -11.22
CA PRO A 57 12.41 -4.15 -10.80
C PRO A 57 11.06 -3.49 -10.50
N PHE A 58 11.01 -2.59 -9.51
CA PHE A 58 9.77 -1.92 -9.10
C PHE A 58 9.05 -1.20 -10.27
N THR A 59 9.81 -0.66 -11.22
CA THR A 59 9.28 0.05 -12.39
C THR A 59 8.55 -0.85 -13.40
N VAL A 60 8.59 -2.17 -13.22
CA VAL A 60 7.75 -3.11 -13.97
C VAL A 60 6.38 -3.19 -13.28
N PHE A 61 5.63 -2.10 -13.34
CA PHE A 61 4.36 -1.92 -12.63
C PHE A 61 3.28 -2.96 -13.01
N GLU A 62 3.43 -3.55 -14.20
CA GLU A 62 2.57 -4.62 -14.72
C GLU A 62 2.80 -5.99 -14.06
N ALA A 63 3.85 -6.15 -13.24
CA ALA A 63 4.16 -7.40 -12.55
C ALA A 63 3.17 -7.73 -11.42
N THR A 64 2.45 -6.74 -10.89
CA THR A 64 1.38 -6.93 -9.91
C THR A 64 0.02 -6.94 -10.61
N PRO A 65 -0.88 -7.90 -10.33
CA PRO A 65 -2.22 -7.91 -10.93
C PRO A 65 -3.05 -6.66 -10.56
N PRO A 66 -3.96 -6.20 -11.44
CA PRO A 66 -4.88 -5.12 -11.10
C PRO A 66 -5.77 -5.51 -9.91
N GLY A 67 -6.11 -4.52 -9.09
CA GLY A 67 -6.79 -4.65 -7.80
C GLY A 67 -5.86 -4.94 -6.62
N ILE A 68 -4.59 -5.31 -6.87
CA ILE A 68 -3.57 -5.45 -5.83
C ILE A 68 -2.66 -4.23 -5.85
N ILE A 69 -2.49 -3.60 -4.68
CA ILE A 69 -1.39 -2.65 -4.48
C ILE A 69 -0.08 -3.44 -4.35
N ASP A 70 0.89 -3.09 -5.17
CA ASP A 70 2.27 -3.56 -5.04
C ASP A 70 2.89 -2.95 -3.78
N LEU A 71 3.07 -3.74 -2.72
CA LEU A 71 3.55 -3.26 -1.43
C LEU A 71 4.97 -2.68 -1.49
N ARG A 72 5.75 -3.00 -2.53
CA ARG A 72 7.06 -2.38 -2.77
C ARG A 72 6.97 -0.87 -2.99
N VAL A 73 5.78 -0.37 -3.35
CA VAL A 73 5.51 1.07 -3.44
C VAL A 73 5.74 1.79 -2.10
N LEU A 74 5.60 1.10 -0.97
CA LEU A 74 5.78 1.68 0.37
C LEU A 74 7.25 2.10 0.61
N ASP A 75 8.19 1.48 -0.08
CA ASP A 75 9.63 1.79 0.00
C ASP A 75 10.05 2.90 -0.99
N GLN A 76 9.12 3.44 -1.78
CA GLN A 76 9.43 4.40 -2.85
C GLN A 76 9.17 5.83 -2.42
N ALA A 77 10.06 6.74 -2.78
CA ALA A 77 9.90 8.17 -2.53
C ALA A 77 9.31 8.95 -3.73
N GLU A 78 9.33 8.36 -4.93
CA GLU A 78 9.02 9.10 -6.16
C GLU A 78 7.68 8.74 -6.79
N TRP A 79 7.20 7.52 -6.54
CA TRP A 79 6.11 6.91 -7.28
C TRP A 79 5.00 6.46 -6.34
N TRP A 80 3.78 6.75 -6.74
CA TRP A 80 2.59 6.04 -6.29
C TRP A 80 2.07 5.18 -7.44
N VAL A 81 1.71 3.93 -7.20
CA VAL A 81 1.09 3.07 -8.22
C VAL A 81 -0.29 2.70 -7.72
N ASP A 82 -1.32 3.08 -8.48
CA ASP A 82 -2.68 2.79 -8.07
C ASP A 82 -3.06 1.33 -8.33
N GLN A 83 -4.22 0.91 -7.82
CA GLN A 83 -4.71 -0.46 -7.97
C GLN A 83 -4.97 -0.87 -9.42
N LEU A 84 -5.02 0.06 -10.38
CA LEU A 84 -5.10 -0.27 -11.80
C LEU A 84 -3.72 -0.33 -12.46
N ARG A 85 -2.65 -0.29 -11.66
CA ARG A 85 -1.24 -0.33 -12.07
C ARG A 85 -0.80 0.91 -12.83
N THR A 86 -1.52 2.02 -12.66
CA THR A 86 -1.12 3.29 -13.25
C THR A 86 -0.08 3.94 -12.35
N PRO A 87 1.14 4.20 -12.83
CA PRO A 87 2.16 4.90 -12.06
C PRO A 87 1.89 6.40 -12.09
N HIS A 88 2.03 7.02 -10.92
CA HIS A 88 1.87 8.45 -10.71
C HIS A 88 3.14 9.02 -10.08
N ARG A 89 3.67 10.10 -10.64
CA ARG A 89 4.80 10.81 -10.03
C ARG A 89 4.29 11.68 -8.88
N ILE A 90 4.76 11.44 -7.66
CA ILE A 90 4.27 12.16 -6.48
C ILE A 90 4.44 13.68 -6.63
N ALA A 91 5.58 14.12 -7.18
CA ALA A 91 5.90 15.53 -7.38
C ALA A 91 5.18 16.18 -8.58
N ASP A 92 4.58 15.41 -9.49
CA ASP A 92 3.88 15.94 -10.65
C ASP A 92 2.47 16.42 -10.25
N ARG A 93 2.20 17.71 -10.36
CA ARG A 93 0.90 18.29 -9.95
C ARG A 93 -0.22 18.07 -10.96
N VAL A 94 0.13 17.81 -12.22
CA VAL A 94 -0.85 17.54 -13.28
C VAL A 94 -1.37 16.13 -13.13
N ASP A 95 -0.45 15.19 -12.92
CA ASP A 95 -0.76 13.76 -12.77
C ASP A 95 -1.20 13.40 -11.34
N PHE A 96 -0.63 14.09 -10.33
CA PHE A 96 -0.88 13.84 -8.92
C PHE A 96 -1.37 15.09 -8.18
N PRO A 97 -2.59 15.59 -8.49
CA PRO A 97 -3.12 16.83 -7.92
C PRO A 97 -3.41 16.72 -6.41
N ASP A 98 -3.56 17.86 -5.74
CA ASP A 98 -3.71 17.96 -4.27
C ASP A 98 -4.84 17.08 -3.69
N GLY A 99 -5.98 17.04 -4.36
CA GLY A 99 -7.09 16.19 -3.96
C GLY A 99 -6.74 14.69 -4.05
N TYR A 100 -5.96 14.31 -5.06
CA TYR A 100 -5.51 12.92 -5.21
C TYR A 100 -4.44 12.56 -4.19
N LEU A 101 -3.45 13.43 -3.97
CA LEU A 101 -2.48 13.31 -2.89
C LEU A 101 -3.15 13.10 -1.52
N ALA A 102 -4.14 13.94 -1.18
CA ALA A 102 -4.90 13.80 0.06
C ALA A 102 -5.68 12.49 0.14
N ASN A 103 -6.26 12.03 -0.98
CA ASN A 103 -6.95 10.75 -1.05
C ASN A 103 -6.00 9.56 -0.84
N VAL A 104 -4.80 9.59 -1.41
CA VAL A 104 -3.80 8.53 -1.24
C VAL A 104 -3.33 8.45 0.21
N ILE A 105 -3.02 9.58 0.86
CA ILE A 105 -2.65 9.60 2.28
C ILE A 105 -3.76 8.98 3.14
N ARG A 106 -5.02 9.42 2.95
CA ARG A 106 -6.18 8.88 3.69
C ARG A 106 -6.41 7.40 3.40
N HIS A 107 -6.20 6.96 2.15
CA HIS A 107 -6.29 5.57 1.76
C HIS A 107 -5.27 4.72 2.52
N LEU A 108 -3.99 5.08 2.44
CA LEU A 108 -2.90 4.38 3.13
C LEU A 108 -3.13 4.29 4.65
N MET A 109 -3.61 5.37 5.27
CA MET A 109 -3.94 5.36 6.70
C MET A 109 -5.09 4.41 7.04
N ARG A 110 -6.16 4.38 6.24
CA ARG A 110 -7.30 3.46 6.47
C ARG A 110 -6.95 2.01 6.20
N SER A 111 -6.07 1.75 5.23
CA SER A 111 -5.63 0.42 4.84
C SER A 111 -4.39 -0.08 5.59
N ALA A 112 -3.87 0.72 6.54
CA ALA A 112 -2.64 0.44 7.26
C ALA A 112 -2.58 -0.97 7.84
N ASN A 113 -3.64 -1.39 8.55
CA ASN A 113 -3.71 -2.72 9.14
C ASN A 113 -3.67 -3.86 8.10
N ALA A 114 -4.39 -3.70 6.99
CA ALA A 114 -4.42 -4.71 5.93
C ALA A 114 -3.05 -4.88 5.25
N TYR A 115 -2.33 -3.77 5.02
CA TYR A 115 -0.98 -3.82 4.47
C TYR A 115 0.03 -4.35 5.48
N TRP A 116 -0.08 -3.93 6.74
CA TRP A 116 0.81 -4.38 7.81
C TRP A 116 0.73 -5.90 8.01
N ILE A 117 -0.48 -6.48 8.06
CA ILE A 117 -0.65 -7.95 8.14
C ILE A 117 0.06 -8.65 6.99
N ARG A 118 -0.02 -8.12 5.76
CA ARG A 118 0.64 -8.72 4.59
C ARG A 118 2.16 -8.61 4.68
N VAL A 119 2.70 -7.52 5.24
CA VAL A 119 4.15 -7.31 5.37
C VAL A 119 4.73 -8.16 6.50
N VAL A 120 4.08 -8.22 7.66
CA VAL A 120 4.57 -8.99 8.83
C VAL A 120 4.78 -10.48 8.52
N VAL A 121 4.02 -11.04 7.57
CA VAL A 121 4.22 -12.42 7.10
C VAL A 121 5.60 -12.63 6.48
N TYR A 122 6.15 -11.61 5.80
CA TYR A 122 7.45 -11.69 5.11
C TYR A 122 8.57 -10.97 5.85
N ASP A 123 8.26 -9.98 6.67
CA ASP A 123 9.19 -9.23 7.52
C ASP A 123 8.66 -9.16 8.96
N PRO A 124 9.04 -10.12 9.82
CA PRO A 124 8.63 -10.12 11.22
C PRO A 124 9.07 -8.90 12.01
N ALA A 125 10.10 -8.16 11.58
CA ALA A 125 10.55 -6.95 12.28
C ALA A 125 9.50 -5.84 12.21
N ALA A 126 8.66 -5.81 11.16
CA ALA A 126 7.53 -4.89 11.07
C ALA A 126 6.50 -5.09 12.21
N ALA A 127 6.49 -6.26 12.86
CA ALA A 127 5.57 -6.57 13.96
C ALA A 127 5.85 -5.80 15.25
N GLU A 128 7.04 -5.19 15.38
CA GLU A 128 7.45 -4.43 16.58
C GLU A 128 6.70 -3.09 16.74
N SER A 129 6.00 -2.64 15.70
CA SER A 129 5.21 -1.41 15.69
C SER A 129 3.75 -1.68 15.35
N ASP A 130 2.83 -0.86 15.86
CA ASP A 130 1.42 -0.94 15.43
C ASP A 130 1.28 -0.50 13.96
N SER A 131 0.23 -0.98 13.29
CA SER A 131 0.04 -0.74 11.85
C SER A 131 0.01 0.74 11.44
N LEU A 132 -0.48 1.64 12.29
CA LEU A 132 -0.50 3.07 12.00
C LEU A 132 0.88 3.69 12.16
N SER A 133 1.61 3.35 13.22
CA SER A 133 2.99 3.79 13.40
C SER A 133 3.89 3.28 12.26
N TRP A 134 3.71 2.01 11.86
CA TRP A 134 4.42 1.41 10.74
C TRP A 134 4.17 2.16 9.42
N ILE A 135 2.91 2.34 9.01
CA ILE A 135 2.62 2.99 7.72
C ILE A 135 3.15 4.44 7.69
N LYS A 136 3.10 5.14 8.83
CA LYS A 136 3.63 6.50 8.99
C LYS A 136 5.15 6.57 8.83
N GLY A 137 5.85 5.48 9.13
CA GLY A 137 7.30 5.34 9.01
C GLY A 137 7.81 4.92 7.63
N THR A 138 6.92 4.54 6.70
CA THR A 138 7.32 4.13 5.35
C THR A 138 7.92 5.29 4.54
N THR A 139 8.83 4.98 3.62
CA THR A 139 9.45 5.96 2.71
C THR A 139 8.39 6.71 1.90
N LEU A 140 7.38 5.99 1.39
CA LEU A 140 6.28 6.56 0.64
C LEU A 140 5.50 7.59 1.45
N MET A 141 5.13 7.25 2.68
CA MET A 141 4.38 8.18 3.52
C MET A 141 5.22 9.42 3.85
N GLY A 142 6.53 9.27 4.06
CA GLY A 142 7.46 10.39 4.19
C GLY A 142 7.42 11.34 2.98
N ALA A 143 7.51 10.78 1.77
CA ALA A 143 7.48 11.55 0.53
C ALA A 143 6.14 12.25 0.30
N LEU A 144 5.01 11.54 0.46
CA LEU A 144 3.67 12.10 0.31
C LEU A 144 3.42 13.26 1.28
N ARG A 145 3.90 13.15 2.52
CA ARG A 145 3.80 14.25 3.50
C ARG A 145 4.66 15.43 3.15
N GLY A 146 5.91 15.18 2.75
CA GLY A 146 6.80 16.25 2.29
C GLY A 146 6.14 17.06 1.19
N GLU A 147 5.55 16.36 0.22
CA GLU A 147 4.82 16.99 -0.87
C GLU A 147 3.55 17.71 -0.39
N ALA A 148 2.76 17.12 0.51
CA ALA A 148 1.55 17.76 1.06
C ALA A 148 1.89 19.05 1.84
N SER A 149 2.99 19.05 2.59
CA SER A 149 3.50 20.23 3.29
C SER A 149 3.97 21.31 2.32
N LEU A 150 4.71 20.95 1.27
CA LEU A 150 5.14 21.90 0.22
C LEU A 150 3.96 22.53 -0.52
N ARG A 151 2.84 21.79 -0.65
CA ARG A 151 1.64 22.23 -1.35
C ARG A 151 0.58 22.86 -0.45
N LEU A 152 0.80 22.91 0.87
CA LEU A 152 -0.17 23.38 1.87
C LEU A 152 -1.51 22.64 1.85
N VAL A 153 -1.48 21.33 1.59
CA VAL A 153 -2.69 20.49 1.51
C VAL A 153 -3.08 20.03 2.92
N SER A 154 -4.33 20.30 3.35
CA SER A 154 -4.88 19.91 4.68
C SER A 154 -5.17 18.39 4.80
N ALA A 155 -4.36 17.53 4.19
CA ALA A 155 -4.52 16.08 4.25
C ALA A 155 -4.07 15.47 5.59
N LEU A 156 -3.51 16.27 6.49
CA LEU A 156 -2.85 15.83 7.72
C LEU A 156 -3.74 15.96 8.98
N GLU A 157 -5.02 16.29 8.83
CA GLU A 157 -5.97 16.30 9.95
C GLU A 157 -6.05 14.90 10.59
N GLY A 158 -5.64 14.77 11.86
CA GLY A 158 -5.57 13.50 12.58
C GLY A 158 -4.15 12.93 12.79
N TRP A 159 -3.10 13.60 12.32
CA TRP A 159 -1.71 13.17 12.52
C TRP A 159 -1.15 13.44 13.93
N THR A 160 -1.75 14.34 14.71
CA THR A 160 -1.16 14.95 15.91
C THR A 160 -1.32 14.20 17.23
N THR A 161 -1.70 12.92 17.25
CA THR A 161 -1.78 12.18 18.53
C THR A 161 -1.12 10.81 18.46
N VAL A 162 0.21 10.81 18.50
CA VAL A 162 0.96 9.80 19.25
C VAL A 162 1.98 10.57 20.07
N LEU A 163 1.62 10.89 21.32
CA LEU A 163 2.63 11.21 22.33
C LEU A 163 3.59 10.01 22.38
N PRO A 164 4.91 10.21 22.51
CA PRO A 164 5.83 9.10 22.66
C PRO A 164 5.35 8.24 23.84
N ALA A 165 5.19 6.94 23.60
CA ALA A 165 4.94 5.98 24.67
C ALA A 165 6.01 6.21 25.73
N GLU A 166 5.59 6.55 26.96
CA GLU A 166 6.50 6.58 28.10
C GLU A 166 7.25 5.24 28.09
N SER A 167 8.57 5.30 27.99
CA SER A 167 9.41 4.12 28.09
C SER A 167 8.99 3.35 29.34
N PRO A 168 8.79 2.02 29.26
CA PRO A 168 8.46 1.25 30.45
C PRO A 168 9.56 1.51 31.48
N ARG A 169 9.19 2.16 32.59
CA ARG A 169 10.07 2.33 33.73
C ARG A 169 10.55 0.94 34.10
N THR A 170 11.84 0.68 33.90
CA THR A 170 12.50 -0.52 34.41
C THR A 170 12.25 -0.56 35.91
N ALA A 171 11.36 -1.45 36.33
CA ALA A 171 11.16 -1.77 37.72
C ALA A 171 12.48 -2.37 38.22
N SER A 172 13.19 -1.60 39.05
CA SER A 172 14.36 -2.07 39.79
C SER A 172 13.91 -3.25 40.66
N PRO A 173 14.54 -4.44 40.56
CA PRO A 173 14.21 -5.54 41.46
C PRO A 173 14.72 -5.21 42.87
N ASP A 174 13.79 -5.06 43.81
CA ASP A 174 14.07 -5.07 45.24
C ASP A 174 14.71 -6.41 45.62
N HIS A 175 16.03 -6.43 45.81
CA HIS A 175 16.72 -7.54 46.45
C HIS A 175 16.42 -7.52 47.95
N ARG A 176 15.32 -8.19 48.34
CA ARG A 176 15.16 -8.69 49.71
C ARG A 176 16.21 -9.77 49.96
N ALA A 177 17.28 -9.40 50.64
CA ALA A 177 18.16 -10.34 51.32
C ALA A 177 17.38 -11.07 52.41
N THR A 178 17.29 -12.39 52.29
CA THR A 178 16.95 -13.28 53.40
C THR A 178 18.16 -14.17 53.70
N ARG A 179 18.44 -14.29 55.00
CA ARG A 179 19.23 -15.31 55.73
C ARG A 179 20.65 -14.93 56.17
N GLY A 180 20.84 -15.11 57.48
CA GLY A 180 22.02 -14.89 58.30
C GLY A 180 21.56 -14.60 59.72
#